data_AF-A0A1G6NAF6-F1
#
_entry.id   AF-A0A1G6NAF6-F1
#
_cell.length_a   1.000
_cell.length_b   1.000
_cell.length_c   1.000
_cell.angle_alpha   90.00
_cell.angle_beta   90.00
_cell.angle_gamma   90.00
#
_symmetry.space_group_name_H-M   'P 1'
#
loop_
_entity.id
_entity.type
_entity.pdbx_description
1 polymer ?
#
loop_
_entity_poly.entity_id
_entity_poly.type
_entity_poly.pdbx_seq_one_letter_code
_entity_poly.pdbx_strand_id
1 'polypeptide(L)' 'MNINLEDVFEIVEEPEHSKNILLNFQEKYNIDSEDLYLFYQQNGINHEELSVTEEDFKSWIHHFIIFKENGGNPWELK' A
#
# COMPACT_ATOMS: atom_id res chain seq x y z
N MET A 1 19.40 -15.04 -12.35
CA MET A 1 17.98 -15.38 -12.34
C MET A 1 17.25 -14.05 -12.23
N ASN A 2 16.81 -13.49 -13.37
CA ASN A 2 16.07 -12.23 -13.40
C ASN A 2 14.64 -12.56 -13.01
N ILE A 3 14.30 -12.32 -11.76
CA ILE A 3 12.91 -12.30 -11.32
C ILE A 3 12.39 -10.92 -11.74
N ASN A 4 11.73 -10.87 -12.90
CA ASN A 4 10.91 -9.71 -13.27
C ASN A 4 9.78 -9.64 -12.25
N LEU A 5 9.67 -8.52 -11.53
CA LEU A 5 8.59 -8.25 -10.57
C LEU A 5 7.19 -8.33 -11.22
N GLU A 6 7.13 -8.24 -12.55
CA GLU A 6 5.91 -8.35 -13.35
C GLU A 6 5.34 -9.78 -13.42
N ASP A 7 6.13 -10.83 -13.18
CA ASP A 7 5.72 -12.24 -13.37
C ASP A 7 5.10 -12.91 -12.13
N VAL A 8 5.04 -12.23 -10.97
CA VAL A 8 4.55 -12.83 -9.71
C VAL A 8 3.09 -12.44 -9.39
N PHE A 9 2.52 -11.42 -10.04
CA PHE A 9 1.31 -10.74 -9.54
C PHE A 9 0.21 -10.54 -10.58
N GLU A 10 -0.05 -11.56 -11.42
CA GLU A 10 -1.23 -11.60 -12.29
C GLU A 10 -2.53 -12.02 -11.55
N ILE A 11 -2.57 -11.82 -10.23
CA ILE A 11 -3.82 -11.82 -9.49
C ILE A 11 -4.36 -10.40 -9.63
N VAL A 12 -5.44 -10.24 -10.39
CA VAL A 12 -6.25 -9.02 -10.35
C VAL A 12 -6.72 -8.88 -8.92
N GLU A 13 -5.95 -8.15 -8.10
CA GLU A 13 -6.37 -7.82 -6.75
C GLU A 13 -7.63 -6.98 -6.88
N GLU A 14 -8.75 -7.54 -6.44
CA GLU A 14 -10.00 -6.81 -6.39
C GLU A 14 -9.81 -5.63 -5.43
N PRO A 15 -10.29 -4.42 -5.77
CA PRO A 15 -10.12 -3.24 -4.93
C PRO A 15 -10.63 -3.45 -3.49
N GLU A 16 -11.61 -4.33 -3.27
CA GLU A 16 -12.06 -4.71 -1.93
C GLU A 16 -11.00 -5.51 -1.13
N HIS A 17 -10.20 -6.34 -1.78
CA HIS A 17 -9.10 -7.05 -1.13
C HIS A 17 -8.03 -6.07 -0.66
N SER A 18 -7.58 -5.20 -1.57
CA SER A 18 -6.60 -4.15 -1.24
C SER A 18 -7.14 -3.22 -0.16
N LYS A 19 -8.42 -2.83 -0.20
CA LYS A 19 -9.08 -2.05 0.86
C LYS A 19 -8.96 -2.69 2.24
N ASN A 20 -9.27 -3.98 2.37
CA ASN A 20 -9.20 -4.68 3.65
C ASN A 20 -7.76 -4.74 4.19
N ILE A 21 -6.78 -4.95 3.30
CA ILE A 21 -5.36 -4.93 3.69
C ILE A 21 -4.93 -3.54 4.16
N LEU A 22 -5.32 -2.49 3.44
CA LEU A 22 -5.05 -1.10 3.83
C LEU A 22 -5.64 -0.77 5.19
N LEU A 23 -6.89 -1.14 5.46
CA LEU A 23 -7.52 -0.94 6.77
C LEU A 23 -6.78 -1.67 7.89
N ASN A 24 -6.33 -2.92 7.66
CA ASN A 24 -5.54 -3.67 8.63
C ASN A 24 -4.19 -2.98 8.94
N PHE A 25 -3.52 -2.43 7.92
CA PHE A 25 -2.28 -1.69 8.13
C PHE A 25 -2.51 -0.40 8.90
N GLN A 26 -3.57 0.34 8.59
CA GLN A 26 -3.94 1.54 9.35
C GLN A 26 -4.21 1.22 10.81
N GLU A 27 -4.92 0.13 11.11
CA GLU A 27 -5.16 -0.31 12.49
C GLU A 27 -3.86 -0.72 13.18
N LYS A 28 -2.99 -1.48 12.50
CA LYS A 28 -1.73 -1.99 13.04
C LYS A 28 -0.75 -0.87 13.41
N TYR A 29 -0.63 0.13 12.54
CA TYR A 29 0.39 1.18 12.64
C TYR A 29 -0.15 2.53 13.10
N ASN A 30 -1.48 2.68 13.17
CA ASN A 30 -2.16 3.93 13.49
C ASN A 30 -1.69 5.10 12.61
N ILE A 31 -1.52 4.81 11.32
CA ILE A 31 -1.12 5.76 10.26
C ILE A 31 -2.17 5.66 9.16
N ASP A 32 -2.65 6.78 8.65
CA ASP A 32 -3.57 6.82 7.52
C ASP A 32 -2.87 6.42 6.21
N SER A 33 -3.52 5.62 5.36
CA SER A 33 -2.91 5.13 4.11
C SER A 33 -2.63 6.26 3.11
N GLU A 34 -3.45 7.32 3.10
CA GLU A 34 -3.22 8.50 2.28
C GLU A 34 -1.99 9.27 2.75
N ASP A 35 -1.83 9.45 4.07
CA ASP A 35 -0.65 10.09 4.66
C ASP A 35 0.63 9.30 4.35
N LEU A 36 0.59 7.97 4.48
CA LEU A 36 1.72 7.10 4.14
C LEU A 36 2.05 7.17 2.65
N TYR A 37 1.04 7.21 1.78
CA TYR A 37 1.24 7.36 0.35
C TYR A 37 1.83 8.73 -0.02
N LEU A 38 1.36 9.82 0.59
CA LEU A 38 1.93 11.16 0.40
C LEU A 38 3.39 11.23 0.86
N PHE A 39 3.70 10.60 1.99
CA PHE A 39 5.08 10.48 2.48
C PHE A 39 5.96 9.72 1.48
N TYR A 40 5.47 8.60 0.93
CA TYR A 40 6.15 7.87 -0.15
C TYR A 40 6.37 8.74 -1.39
N GLN A 41 5.39 9.54 -1.80
CA GLN A 41 5.55 10.43 -2.97
C GLN A 41 6.63 11.51 -2.76
N GLN A 42 6.85 11.94 -1.51
CA GLN A 42 7.84 12.97 -1.18
C GLN A 42 9.24 12.40 -0.96
N ASN A 43 9.34 11.21 -0.34
CA ASN A 43 10.60 10.65 0.15
C ASN A 43 11.05 9.37 -0.57
N GLY A 44 10.21 8.81 -1.45
CA GLY A 44 10.42 7.52 -2.09
C GLY A 44 10.23 6.35 -1.10
N ILE A 45 10.90 5.23 -1.36
CA ILE A 45 10.87 4.05 -0.48
C ILE A 45 11.79 4.31 0.72
N ASN A 46 11.29 5.09 1.69
CA ASN A 46 12.03 5.44 2.90
C ASN A 46 11.19 5.16 4.15
N HIS A 47 11.16 3.92 4.62
CA HIS A 47 10.37 3.57 5.81
C HIS A 47 11.07 3.92 7.14
N GLU A 48 12.33 4.40 7.13
CA GLU A 48 13.13 4.57 8.36
C GLU A 48 12.59 5.65 9.31
N GLU A 49 11.85 6.61 8.77
CA GLU A 49 11.19 7.66 9.56
C GLU A 49 9.84 7.21 10.15
N LEU A 50 9.34 6.04 9.73
CA LEU A 50 8.09 5.46 10.18
C LEU A 50 8.37 4.23 11.06
N SER A 51 7.53 4.00 12.06
CA SER A 51 7.58 2.77 12.86
C SER A 51 6.93 1.58 12.14
N VAL A 52 7.26 1.42 10.84
CA VAL A 52 6.72 0.41 9.92
C VAL A 52 7.89 -0.43 9.39
N THR A 53 7.69 -1.74 9.21
CA THR A 53 8.71 -2.60 8.60
C THR A 53 8.85 -2.31 7.11
N GLU A 54 10.02 -2.57 6.52
CA GLU A 54 10.23 -2.38 5.08
C GLU A 54 9.25 -3.19 4.23
N GLU A 55 8.98 -4.43 4.65
CA GLU A 55 8.04 -5.35 3.99
C GLU A 55 6.62 -4.79 4.01
N ASP A 56 6.13 -4.39 5.19
CA ASP A 56 4.78 -3.84 5.33
C ASP A 56 4.66 -2.52 4.59
N PHE A 57 5.68 -1.65 4.63
CA PHE A 57 5.68 -0.40 3.88
C PHE A 57 5.51 -0.62 2.38
N LYS A 58 6.27 -1.56 1.80
CA LYS A 58 6.16 -1.89 0.36
C LYS A 58 4.81 -2.50 0.01
N SER A 59 4.32 -3.43 0.83
CA SER A 59 3.00 -4.04 0.65
C SER A 59 1.90 -2.98 0.73
N TRP A 60 1.97 -2.09 1.72
CA TRP A 60 1.01 -1.02 1.91
C TRP A 60 0.93 -0.09 0.68
N ILE A 61 2.08 0.38 0.18
CA ILE A 61 2.12 1.20 -1.03
C ILE A 61 1.56 0.46 -2.24
N HIS A 62 1.90 -0.83 -2.40
CA HIS A 62 1.39 -1.66 -3.49
C HIS A 62 -0.15 -1.74 -3.48
N HIS A 63 -0.74 -2.13 -2.36
CA HIS A 63 -2.19 -2.23 -2.23
C HIS A 63 -2.88 -0.86 -2.37
N PHE A 64 -2.24 0.23 -1.93
CA PHE A 64 -2.80 1.57 -2.10
C PHE A 64 -2.85 2.00 -3.56
N ILE A 65 -1.80 1.68 -4.33
CA ILE A 65 -1.76 1.93 -5.77
C ILE A 65 -2.87 1.14 -6.47
N ILE A 66 -2.98 -0.16 -6.19
CA ILE A 66 -4.02 -1.02 -6.78
C ILE A 66 -5.42 -0.49 -6.44
N PHE A 67 -5.65 -0.16 -5.16
CA PHE A 67 -6.94 0.37 -4.72
C PHE A 67 -7.31 1.64 -5.49
N LYS A 68 -6.37 2.58 -5.63
CA LYS A 68 -6.59 3.85 -6.32
C LYS A 68 -6.76 3.69 -7.84
N GLU A 69 -5.94 2.87 -8.48
CA GLU A 69 -5.97 2.63 -9.93
C GLU A 69 -7.24 1.89 -10.37
N ASN A 70 -7.81 1.05 -9.49
CA ASN A 70 -9.07 0.35 -9.74
C ASN A 70 -10.31 1.14 -9.28
N GLY A 71 -10.18 2.45 -9.06
CA GLY A 71 -11.30 3.34 -8.76
C GLY A 71 -11.79 3.31 -7.31
N GLY A 72 -11.04 2.67 -6.41
CA GLY A 72 -11.26 2.73 -4.97
C GLY A 72 -11.18 4.17 -4.47
N ASN A 73 -12.12 4.55 -3.61
CA ASN A 73 -12.19 5.91 -3.09
C ASN A 73 -11.41 5.99 -1.75
N PRO A 74 -10.37 6.83 -1.61
CA PRO A 74 -9.63 6.98 -0.35
C PRO A 74 -10.49 7.33 0.87
N TRP A 75 -11.65 7.96 0.65
CA TRP A 75 -12.63 8.22 1.72
C TRP A 75 -13.22 6.96 2.35
N GLU A 76 -13.12 5.81 1.68
CA GLU A 76 -13.55 4.50 2.19
C GLU A 76 -12.52 3.83 3.12
N LEU A 77 -11.33 4.42 3.25
CA LEU A 77 -10.28 3.99 4.17
C LEU A 77 -10.38 4.71 5.53
N LYS A 78 -11.54 5.28 5.88
CA LYS A 78 -11.76 6.05 7.12
C LYS A 78 -12.66 5.34 8.11
#